data_AF-A0ABD1EDD2-F1
#
_entry.id   AF-A0ABD1EDD2-F1
#
_cell.length_a   1.000
_cell.length_b   1.000
_cell.length_c   1.000
_cell.angle_alpha   90.00
_cell.angle_beta   90.00
_cell.angle_gamma   90.00
#
_symmetry.space_group_name_H-M   'P 1'
#
loop_
_entity.id
_entity.type
_entity.pdbx_description
1 polymer ?
#
loop_
_entity_poly.entity_id
_entity_poly.type
_entity_poly.pdbx_seq_one_letter_code
_entity_poly.pdbx_strand_id
1 'polypeptide(L)'
;MFCYMSWPAVTIVEEYLLVVRELILDAPGIHLRVLELQFQIVCRGYKVLSRLGVGSFRDLLELSPIIVVREERVYVARFHEETDEESDDSDYFVN
;
A
#
# COMPACT_ATOMS: atom_id res chain seq x y z
N MET A 1 11.78 -37.04 5.02
CA MET A 1 11.35 -36.88 3.62
C MET A 1 10.68 -35.52 3.52
N PHE A 2 11.31 -34.60 2.82
CA PHE A 2 10.97 -33.18 2.74
C PHE A 2 9.78 -32.94 1.79
N CYS A 3 8.75 -32.24 2.26
CA CYS A 3 7.75 -31.59 1.41
C CYS A 3 7.73 -30.08 1.71
N TYR A 4 8.88 -29.42 1.61
CA TYR A 4 8.96 -27.97 1.45
C TYR A 4 9.04 -27.67 -0.04
N MET A 5 7.90 -27.41 -0.69
CA MET A 5 7.87 -26.75 -1.99
C MET A 5 6.65 -25.85 -2.05
N SER A 6 6.83 -24.57 -1.72
CA SER A 6 6.01 -23.44 -2.15
C SER A 6 6.69 -22.16 -1.70
N TRP A 7 7.73 -21.65 -2.38
CA TRP A 7 8.14 -20.25 -2.21
C TRP A 7 9.00 -19.71 -3.36
N PRO A 8 8.37 -19.56 -4.54
CA PRO A 8 8.67 -18.39 -5.37
C PRO A 8 7.45 -17.48 -5.58
N ALA A 9 6.22 -17.96 -5.31
CA ALA A 9 5.00 -17.19 -5.57
C ALA A 9 4.74 -16.07 -4.54
N VAL A 10 5.07 -16.30 -3.26
CA VAL A 10 4.85 -15.31 -2.20
C VAL A 10 5.80 -14.12 -2.33
N THR A 11 7.07 -14.37 -2.66
CA THR A 11 8.08 -13.31 -2.84
C THR A 11 7.69 -12.33 -3.96
N ILE A 12 7.11 -12.83 -5.05
CA ILE A 12 6.71 -11.99 -6.18
C ILE A 12 5.55 -11.06 -5.81
N VAL A 13 4.57 -11.55 -5.04
CA VAL A 13 3.45 -10.72 -4.57
C VAL A 13 3.96 -9.61 -3.64
N GLU A 14 4.85 -9.96 -2.71
CA GLU A 14 5.46 -9.00 -1.79
C GLU A 14 6.25 -7.91 -2.53
N GLU A 15 7.04 -8.27 -3.55
CA GLU A 15 7.76 -7.30 -4.39
C GLU A 15 6.83 -6.31 -5.08
N TYR A 16 5.72 -6.78 -5.66
CA TYR A 16 4.75 -5.88 -6.29
C TYR A 16 4.04 -4.98 -5.27
N LEU A 17 3.73 -5.51 -4.09
CA LEU A 17 3.14 -4.73 -3.00
C LEU A 17 4.11 -3.66 -2.47
N LEU A 18 5.42 -3.94 -2.46
CA LEU A 18 6.44 -2.94 -2.12
C LEU A 18 6.44 -1.78 -3.12
N VAL A 19 6.42 -2.08 -4.42
CA VAL A 19 6.33 -1.05 -5.47
C VAL A 19 5.07 -0.19 -5.30
N VAL A 20 3.92 -0.83 -5.04
CA VAL A 20 2.67 -0.11 -4.78
C VAL A 20 2.79 0.79 -3.55
N ARG A 21 3.39 0.29 -2.47
CA ARG A 21 3.60 1.08 -1.25
C ARG A 21 4.46 2.30 -1.51
N GLU A 22 5.55 2.16 -2.26
CA GLU A 22 6.41 3.30 -2.63
C GLU A 22 5.63 4.36 -3.43
N LEU A 23 4.82 3.94 -4.41
CA LEU A 23 3.97 4.85 -5.19
C LEU A 23 2.96 5.60 -4.32
N ILE A 24 2.38 4.95 -3.30
CA ILE A 24 1.44 5.60 -2.37
C ILE A 24 2.17 6.52 -1.38
N LEU A 25 3.40 6.18 -0.98
CA LEU A 25 4.19 7.04 -0.09
C LEU A 25 4.60 8.36 -0.76
N ASP A 26 4.87 8.32 -2.07
CA ASP A 26 5.16 9.52 -2.87
C ASP A 26 3.91 10.40 -3.07
N ALA A 27 2.72 9.79 -3.15
CA ALA A 27 1.44 10.47 -3.33
C ALA A 27 0.32 9.89 -2.43
N PRO A 28 0.23 10.28 -1.15
CA PRO A 28 -0.80 9.76 -0.25
C PRO A 28 -2.20 10.18 -0.69
N GLY A 29 -3.13 9.22 -0.75
CA GLY A 29 -4.50 9.47 -1.22
C GLY A 29 -4.63 9.50 -2.74
N ILE A 30 -3.66 8.93 -3.47
CA ILE A 30 -3.72 8.75 -4.91
C ILE A 30 -4.98 7.98 -5.33
N HIS A 31 -5.59 8.41 -6.42
CA HIS A 31 -6.76 7.75 -6.99
C HIS A 31 -6.38 6.34 -7.48
N LEU A 32 -7.21 5.34 -7.17
CA LEU A 32 -6.99 3.92 -7.46
C LEU A 32 -6.62 3.69 -8.92
N ARG A 33 -7.37 4.28 -9.85
CA ARG A 33 -7.11 4.20 -11.29
C ARG A 33 -5.77 4.82 -11.72
N VAL A 34 -5.34 5.89 -11.05
CA VAL A 34 -4.04 6.53 -11.34
C VAL A 34 -2.90 5.66 -10.82
N LEU A 35 -3.06 5.10 -9.62
CA LEU A 35 -2.11 4.16 -9.03
C LEU A 35 -1.99 2.89 -9.89
N GLU A 36 -3.10 2.36 -10.38
CA GLU A 36 -3.12 1.20 -11.28
C GLU A 36 -2.33 1.48 -12.57
N LEU A 37 -2.53 2.65 -13.19
CA LEU A 37 -1.78 3.05 -14.38
C LEU A 37 -0.29 3.18 -14.11
N GLN A 38 0.10 3.83 -13.01
CA GLN A 38 1.50 3.95 -12.61
C GLN A 38 2.14 2.59 -12.36
N PHE A 39 1.45 1.72 -11.63
CA PHE A 39 1.89 0.36 -11.37
C PHE A 39 2.12 -0.43 -12.68
N GLN A 40 1.23 -0.31 -13.66
CA GLN A 40 1.39 -0.97 -14.96
C GLN A 40 2.58 -0.45 -15.75
N ILE A 41 2.85 0.87 -15.69
CA ILE A 41 4.01 1.48 -16.34
C ILE A 41 5.29 0.93 -15.71
N VAL A 42 5.38 0.92 -14.38
CA VAL A 42 6.55 0.43 -13.64
C VAL A 42 6.77 -1.06 -13.88
N CYS A 43 5.70 -1.86 -13.79
CA CYS A 43 5.77 -3.31 -13.92
C CYS A 43 5.75 -3.81 -15.38
N ARG A 44 5.80 -2.90 -16.37
CA ARG A 44 5.81 -3.19 -17.81
C ARG A 44 4.61 -4.04 -18.29
N GLY A 45 3.42 -3.78 -17.75
CA GLY A 45 2.12 -4.18 -18.34
C GLY A 45 1.19 -5.06 -17.50
N TYR A 46 -0.05 -5.21 -17.98
CA TYR A 46 -1.19 -5.88 -17.32
C TYR A 46 -1.01 -7.38 -17.01
N LYS A 47 0.02 -8.04 -17.58
CA LYS A 47 0.23 -9.49 -17.42
C LYS A 47 0.60 -9.88 -15.99
N VAL A 48 0.92 -8.92 -15.12
CA VAL A 48 1.24 -9.14 -13.72
C VAL A 48 0.03 -9.69 -12.95
N LEU A 49 -1.16 -9.10 -13.11
CA LEU A 49 -2.36 -9.52 -12.36
C LEU A 49 -2.72 -10.98 -12.65
N SER A 50 -2.71 -11.37 -13.94
CA SER A 50 -2.97 -12.76 -14.35
C SER A 50 -1.92 -13.75 -13.85
N ARG A 51 -0.66 -13.33 -13.69
CA ARG A 51 0.42 -14.17 -13.12
C ARG A 51 0.27 -14.36 -11.61
N LEU A 52 -0.29 -13.37 -10.93
CA LEU A 52 -0.54 -13.39 -9.50
C LEU A 52 -1.86 -14.11 -9.15
N GLY A 53 -2.67 -14.47 -10.14
CA GLY A 53 -3.96 -15.14 -9.92
C GLY A 53 -5.05 -14.22 -9.35
N VAL A 54 -4.86 -12.91 -9.42
CA VAL A 54 -5.82 -11.88 -8.98
C VAL A 54 -6.64 -11.36 -10.15
N GLY A 55 -7.94 -11.15 -9.92
CA GLY A 55 -8.89 -10.73 -10.95
C GLY A 55 -8.83 -9.23 -11.25
N SER A 56 -8.42 -8.42 -10.27
CA SER A 56 -8.33 -6.97 -10.40
C SER A 56 -7.13 -6.39 -9.65
N PHE A 57 -6.76 -5.14 -9.98
CA PHE A 57 -5.75 -4.40 -9.22
C PHE A 57 -6.20 -4.15 -7.78
N ARG A 58 -7.51 -3.99 -7.53
CA ARG A 58 -8.05 -3.87 -6.18
C ARG A 58 -7.80 -5.15 -5.37
N ASP A 59 -8.00 -6.32 -5.96
CA ASP A 59 -7.78 -7.60 -5.29
C ASP A 59 -6.31 -7.73 -4.85
N LEU A 60 -5.38 -7.22 -5.65
CA LEU A 60 -3.96 -7.14 -5.28
C LEU A 60 -3.75 -6.28 -4.04
N LEU A 61 -4.39 -5.10 -3.96
CA LEU A 61 -4.26 -4.21 -2.80
C LEU A 61 -4.84 -4.85 -1.53
N GLU A 62 -5.94 -5.60 -1.65
CA GLU A 62 -6.57 -6.32 -0.54
C GLU A 62 -5.69 -7.43 0.05
N LEU A 63 -4.68 -7.90 -0.67
CA LEU A 63 -3.67 -8.82 -0.13
C LEU A 63 -2.74 -8.13 0.89
N SER A 64 -2.66 -6.80 0.89
CA SER A 64 -1.87 -6.05 1.86
C SER A 64 -2.75 -5.49 2.97
N PRO A 65 -2.59 -5.93 4.23
CA PRO A 65 -3.36 -5.40 5.36
C PRO A 65 -3.02 -3.94 5.68
N ILE A 66 -1.92 -3.43 5.11
CA ILE A 66 -1.42 -2.07 5.34
C ILE A 66 -2.00 -1.11 4.30
N ILE A 67 -2.52 -1.59 3.16
CA ILE A 67 -3.08 -0.72 2.13
C ILE A 67 -4.59 -0.63 2.33
N VAL A 68 -5.10 0.59 2.41
CA VAL A 68 -6.50 0.89 2.65
C VAL A 68 -7.06 1.64 1.45
N VAL A 69 -8.14 1.12 0.87
CA VAL A 69 -8.87 1.77 -0.24
C VAL A 69 -10.17 2.35 0.30
N ARG A 70 -10.35 3.67 0.22
CA ARG A 70 -11.59 4.38 0.60
C ARG A 70 -11.99 5.34 -0.52
N GLU A 71 -13.25 5.30 -0.95
CA GLU A 71 -13.79 6.25 -1.94
C GLU A 71 -12.91 6.40 -3.20
N GLU A 72 -12.46 5.27 -3.76
CA GLU A 72 -11.53 5.21 -4.90
C GLU A 72 -10.15 5.85 -4.68
N ARG A 73 -9.79 6.18 -3.43
CA ARG A 73 -8.46 6.65 -3.04
C ARG A 73 -7.74 5.59 -2.24
N VAL A 74 -6.42 5.54 -2.42
CA VAL A 74 -5.55 4.54 -1.81
C VAL A 74 -4.64 5.21 -0.80
N TYR A 75 -4.58 4.61 0.38
CA TYR A 75 -3.82 5.07 1.53
C TYR A 75 -2.97 3.93 2.06
N VAL A 76 -1.80 4.24 2.59
CA VAL A 76 -1.09 3.33 3.50
C VAL A 76 -1.63 3.61 4.89
N ALA A 77 -2.16 2.59 5.56
CA ALA A 77 -2.41 2.62 6.99
C ALA A 77 -1.10 3.01 7.66
N ARG A 78 -0.98 4.29 8.05
CA ARG A 78 0.10 4.69 8.94
C ARG A 78 -0.11 3.86 10.20
N PHE A 79 0.91 3.13 10.60
CA PHE A 79 1.04 2.75 11.99
C PHE A 79 1.10 4.07 12.76
N HIS A 80 -0.07 4.54 13.20
CA HIS A 80 -0.16 5.52 14.26
C HIS A 80 0.23 4.73 15.50
N GLU A 81 1.53 4.68 15.78
CA GLU A 81 1.91 4.67 17.18
C GLU A 81 1.31 5.94 17.75
N GLU A 82 0.28 5.78 18.57
CA GLU A 82 -0.22 6.80 19.45
C GLU A 82 0.97 7.43 20.19
N THR A 83 1.19 8.70 19.93
CA THR A 83 1.57 9.61 21.01
C THR A 83 0.85 10.93 20.73
N ASP A 84 -0.44 10.93 21.07
CA ASP A 84 -1.10 12.13 21.61
C ASP A 84 -0.41 12.43 22.96
N GLU A 85 0.41 13.49 23.01
CA GLU A 85 0.95 14.24 24.18
C GLU A 85 2.08 15.15 23.61
N GLU A 86 1.95 16.45 23.37
CA GLU A 86 1.46 17.53 24.25
C GLU A 86 0.69 18.61 23.47
N SER A 87 -0.40 19.04 24.08
CA SER A 87 -1.23 20.19 23.73
C SER A 87 -0.48 21.51 23.85
N ASP A 88 -0.71 22.36 22.86
CA ASP A 88 -0.47 23.80 22.86
C ASP A 88 -1.38 24.48 23.91
N ASP A 89 -0.87 24.72 25.13
CA ASP A 89 -1.50 25.63 26.10
C ASP A 89 -0.41 26.38 26.92
N SER A 90 0.17 27.41 26.30
CA SER A 90 1.04 28.39 26.97
C SER A 90 0.46 29.79 26.84
N ASP A 91 -0.70 30.02 27.48
CA ASP A 91 -1.18 31.37 27.82
C ASP A 91 -0.21 32.03 28.82
N TYR A 92 0.81 32.71 28.28
CA TYR A 92 1.66 33.59 29.08
C TYR A 92 0.84 34.80 29.51
N PHE A 93 0.33 34.75 30.74
CA PHE A 93 0.01 35.95 31.51
C PHE A 93 1.27 36.82 31.59
N VAL A 94 1.23 38.01 30.98
CA VAL A 94 2.14 39.11 31.28
C VAL A 94 1.27 40.26 31.79
N ASN A 95 1.56 40.69 33.02
CA ASN A 95 0.87 41.75 33.78
C ASN A 95 0.50 43.00 32.96
#